data_AF-A0A318KEC6-F1
#
_entry.id   AF-A0A318KEC6-F1
#
_cell.length_a   1.000
_cell.length_b   1.000
_cell.length_c   1.000
_cell.angle_alpha   90.00
_cell.angle_beta   90.00
_cell.angle_gamma   90.00
#
_symmetry.space_group_name_H-M   'P 1'
#
loop_
_entity.id
_entity.type
_entity.pdbx_description
1 polymer ?
#
loop_
_entity_poly.entity_id
_entity_poly.type
_entity_poly.pdbx_seq_one_letter_code
_entity_poly.pdbx_strand_id
1 'polypeptide(L)'
;MIERRGTVAAVGALLIAAVGCGGGEQRRGPDLSAAPTGVRWQPFQGVPLPHTDQGPKSEADGAATGFEHSPRGAGVAAITHAVRLAVASDGQWAKVAAREVVPGTAKDEWAVNRVQLSITGPATPDYAPRVLGYRITGYTDQRSTVDVHTEYSDSSKAVNHTTVEWFGDDWRLRLPDPGATARPIESIDVIPDGAVKLEAPK
;
A
#
# COMPACT_ATOMS: atom_id res chain seq x y z
N MET A 1 -75.05 -0.82 -5.38
CA MET A 1 -75.94 -1.22 -6.49
C MET A 1 -75.29 -0.72 -7.77
N ILE A 2 -74.86 -1.50 -8.74
CA ILE A 2 -75.16 -2.88 -9.13
C ILE A 2 -73.91 -3.45 -9.81
N GLU A 3 -73.56 -4.68 -9.44
CA GLU A 3 -72.56 -5.51 -10.09
C GLU A 3 -72.93 -5.81 -11.55
N ARG A 4 -71.93 -5.97 -12.41
CA ARG A 4 -72.09 -6.78 -13.63
C ARG A 4 -70.89 -7.70 -13.83
N ARG A 5 -71.15 -8.98 -13.59
CA ARG A 5 -70.33 -10.13 -13.95
C ARG A 5 -70.36 -10.37 -15.46
N GLY A 6 -69.23 -10.78 -16.03
CA GLY A 6 -69.12 -11.35 -17.37
C GLY A 6 -67.84 -12.19 -17.48
N THR A 7 -68.03 -13.48 -17.74
CA THR A 7 -67.06 -14.58 -17.63
C THR A 7 -66.35 -14.87 -18.97
N VAL A 8 -65.02 -15.03 -18.90
CA VAL A 8 -64.07 -15.91 -19.64
C VAL A 8 -64.25 -16.13 -21.16
N ALA A 9 -63.18 -15.84 -21.90
CA ALA A 9 -62.73 -16.66 -23.02
C ALA A 9 -61.19 -16.74 -23.01
N ALA A 10 -60.67 -17.97 -22.90
CA ALA A 10 -59.26 -18.29 -22.99
C ALA A 10 -58.87 -18.49 -24.46
N VAL A 11 -57.79 -17.84 -24.92
CA VAL A 11 -57.04 -18.23 -26.11
C VAL A 11 -55.56 -18.04 -25.79
N GLY A 12 -54.81 -19.13 -25.85
CA GLY A 12 -53.37 -19.15 -25.63
C GLY A 12 -52.58 -18.53 -26.78
N ALA A 13 -51.43 -17.96 -26.44
CA ALA A 13 -50.34 -17.70 -27.37
C ALA A 13 -49.01 -17.96 -26.65
N LEU A 14 -48.20 -18.83 -27.24
CA LEU A 14 -46.86 -19.21 -26.82
C LEU A 14 -45.83 -18.10 -27.09
N LEU A 15 -44.85 -17.99 -26.18
CA LEU A 15 -43.39 -17.73 -26.34
C LEU A 15 -42.98 -16.53 -27.24
N ILE A 16 -42.15 -15.60 -26.79
CA ILE A 16 -40.69 -15.74 -26.68
C ILE A 16 -40.18 -14.90 -25.51
N ALA A 17 -39.56 -15.55 -24.52
CA ALA A 17 -38.73 -14.86 -23.53
C ALA A 17 -37.39 -14.53 -24.20
N ALA A 18 -37.18 -13.25 -24.54
CA ALA A 18 -35.85 -12.75 -24.83
C ALA A 18 -35.06 -12.75 -23.52
N VAL A 19 -34.36 -13.84 -23.24
CA VAL A 19 -33.24 -13.86 -22.29
C VAL A 19 -32.13 -13.06 -22.95
N GLY A 20 -32.21 -11.73 -22.81
CA GLY A 20 -31.09 -10.85 -23.09
C GLY A 20 -30.02 -11.18 -22.07
N CYS A 21 -29.02 -11.98 -22.48
CA CYS A 21 -27.80 -12.20 -21.71
C CYS A 21 -27.21 -10.84 -21.36
N GLY A 22 -27.42 -10.41 -20.12
CA GLY A 22 -26.66 -9.36 -19.49
C GLY A 22 -25.22 -9.83 -19.34
N GLY A 23 -24.47 -9.75 -20.44
CA GLY A 23 -23.02 -9.79 -20.43
C GLY A 23 -22.52 -8.51 -19.79
N GLY A 24 -22.71 -8.39 -18.47
CA GLY A 24 -21.99 -7.42 -17.69
C GLY A 24 -20.52 -7.80 -17.81
N GLU A 25 -19.76 -7.04 -18.59
CA GLU A 25 -18.31 -6.96 -18.39
C GLU A 25 -18.13 -6.58 -16.92
N GLN A 26 -17.87 -7.57 -16.08
CA GLN A 26 -17.27 -7.35 -14.79
C GLN A 26 -15.96 -6.65 -15.12
N ARG A 27 -15.92 -5.33 -14.94
CA ARG A 27 -14.68 -4.57 -14.97
C ARG A 27 -13.78 -5.24 -13.93
N ARG A 28 -12.89 -6.14 -14.38
CA ARG A 28 -11.86 -6.69 -13.53
C ARG A 28 -11.07 -5.48 -13.07
N GLY A 29 -11.05 -5.26 -11.76
CA GLY A 29 -10.23 -4.21 -11.16
C GLY A 29 -8.77 -4.40 -11.53
N PRO A 30 -7.92 -3.40 -11.24
CA PRO A 30 -6.50 -3.52 -11.54
C PRO A 30 -5.90 -4.73 -10.80
N ASP A 31 -4.89 -5.35 -11.40
CA ASP A 31 -4.16 -6.45 -10.77
C ASP A 31 -3.35 -5.94 -9.58
N LEU A 32 -3.73 -6.37 -8.38
CA LEU A 32 -3.13 -5.95 -7.11
C LEU A 32 -1.96 -6.85 -6.69
N SER A 33 -1.76 -7.99 -7.34
CA SER A 33 -0.70 -8.97 -7.02
C SER A 33 0.39 -9.03 -8.08
N ALA A 34 0.33 -8.20 -9.12
CA ALA A 34 1.40 -8.06 -10.10
C ALA A 34 2.69 -7.57 -9.43
N ALA A 35 3.79 -8.30 -9.62
CA ALA A 35 5.09 -7.88 -9.12
C ALA A 35 5.63 -6.65 -9.88
N PRO A 36 6.41 -5.77 -9.21
CA PRO A 36 7.15 -4.72 -9.89
C PRO A 36 8.24 -5.32 -10.79
N THR A 37 8.59 -4.59 -11.84
CA THR A 37 9.63 -4.99 -12.79
C THR A 37 10.92 -4.22 -12.55
N GLY A 38 12.03 -4.70 -13.13
CA GLY A 38 13.32 -3.99 -13.05
C GLY A 38 13.87 -3.88 -11.64
N VAL A 39 13.51 -4.81 -10.75
CA VAL A 39 13.88 -4.79 -9.33
C VAL A 39 15.40 -4.88 -9.17
N ARG A 40 15.96 -3.87 -8.51
CA ARG A 40 17.32 -3.85 -7.97
C ARG A 40 17.28 -3.33 -6.55
N TRP A 41 18.35 -3.55 -5.79
CA TRP A 41 18.38 -3.21 -4.37
C TRP A 41 19.44 -2.15 -4.11
N GLN A 42 19.07 -1.12 -3.35
CA GLN A 42 19.96 -0.04 -2.95
C GLN A 42 19.82 0.21 -1.44
N PRO A 43 20.94 0.37 -0.72
CA PRO A 43 20.89 0.57 0.71
C PRO A 43 20.43 1.97 1.08
N PHE A 44 19.52 2.08 2.05
CA PHE A 44 19.21 3.31 2.76
C PHE A 44 19.39 3.07 4.26
N GLN A 45 20.37 3.75 4.86
CA GLN A 45 20.72 3.58 6.28
C GLN A 45 20.86 2.11 6.71
N GLY A 46 21.52 1.30 5.88
CA GLY A 46 21.78 -0.11 6.15
C GLY A 46 20.64 -1.07 5.76
N VAL A 47 19.47 -0.56 5.39
CA VAL A 47 18.33 -1.38 4.94
C VAL A 47 18.28 -1.44 3.41
N PRO A 48 18.27 -2.62 2.78
CA PRO A 48 18.13 -2.73 1.33
C PRO A 48 16.70 -2.39 0.90
N LEU A 49 16.55 -1.38 0.04
CA LEU A 49 15.26 -0.95 -0.51
C LEU A 49 15.13 -1.29 -2.00
N PRO A 50 13.92 -1.64 -2.47
CA PRO A 50 13.69 -1.94 -3.87
C PRO A 50 13.69 -0.66 -4.69
N HIS A 51 14.43 -0.68 -5.78
CA HIS A 51 14.35 0.29 -6.85
C HIS A 51 13.86 -0.43 -8.10
N THR A 52 12.77 0.04 -8.68
CA THR A 52 11.98 -0.68 -9.69
C THR A 52 11.68 0.23 -10.88
N ASP A 53 11.07 -0.31 -11.93
CA ASP A 53 10.54 0.52 -13.03
C ASP A 53 9.35 1.40 -12.58
N GLN A 54 8.65 0.96 -11.53
CA GLN A 54 7.54 1.67 -10.89
C GLN A 54 7.99 2.74 -9.89
N GLY A 55 9.30 2.89 -9.68
CA GLY A 55 9.88 3.88 -8.80
C GLY A 55 10.82 3.30 -7.74
N PRO A 56 11.47 4.19 -6.95
CA PRO A 56 11.43 5.65 -7.11
C PRO A 56 12.10 6.09 -8.43
N LYS A 57 11.77 7.27 -8.96
CA LYS A 57 12.45 7.86 -10.14
C LYS A 57 13.51 8.88 -9.75
N SER A 58 13.41 9.42 -8.54
CA SER A 58 14.33 10.41 -7.99
C SER A 58 14.64 10.05 -6.55
N GLU A 59 15.93 10.10 -6.20
CA GLU A 59 16.39 10.04 -4.82
C GLU A 59 17.23 11.29 -4.53
N ALA A 60 16.71 12.18 -3.70
CA ALA A 60 17.35 13.46 -3.41
C ALA A 60 17.15 13.84 -1.96
N ASP A 61 18.20 14.34 -1.32
CA ASP A 61 18.18 14.82 0.06
C ASP A 61 17.73 13.77 1.10
N GLY A 62 17.97 12.49 0.83
CA GLY A 62 17.52 11.38 1.67
C GLY A 62 16.09 10.91 1.40
N ALA A 63 15.34 11.63 0.56
CA ALA A 63 13.99 11.25 0.16
C ALA A 63 13.95 10.53 -1.20
N ALA A 64 13.02 9.60 -1.38
CA ALA A 64 12.72 8.90 -2.63
C ALA A 64 11.34 9.29 -3.14
N THR A 65 11.22 9.70 -4.41
CA THR A 65 9.98 10.18 -5.03
C THR A 65 9.84 9.73 -6.48
N GLY A 66 8.65 9.93 -7.04
CA GLY A 66 8.33 9.69 -8.45
C GLY A 66 7.89 8.25 -8.72
N PHE A 67 7.01 7.73 -7.87
CA PHE A 67 6.39 6.42 -8.06
C PHE A 67 5.34 6.47 -9.16
N GLU A 68 5.21 5.36 -9.89
CA GLU A 68 4.19 5.20 -10.93
C GLU A 68 2.78 5.29 -10.33
N HIS A 69 1.87 6.00 -11.00
CA HIS A 69 0.46 6.09 -10.58
C HIS A 69 -0.31 4.80 -10.87
N SER A 70 0.08 3.72 -10.19
CA SER A 70 -0.48 2.37 -10.36
C SER A 70 -0.42 1.58 -9.04
N PRO A 71 -1.11 0.43 -8.92
CA PRO A 71 -1.04 -0.41 -7.73
C PRO A 71 0.39 -0.84 -7.39
N ARG A 72 1.18 -1.21 -8.40
CA ARG A 72 2.58 -1.60 -8.19
C ARG A 72 3.42 -0.44 -7.66
N GLY A 73 3.22 0.76 -8.20
CA GLY A 73 3.86 1.97 -7.69
C GLY A 73 3.46 2.26 -6.24
N ALA A 74 2.18 2.11 -5.89
CA ALA A 74 1.70 2.28 -4.52
C ALA A 74 2.34 1.27 -3.54
N GLY A 75 2.48 0.00 -3.94
CA GLY A 75 3.14 -1.04 -3.14
C GLY A 75 4.62 -0.76 -2.90
N VAL A 76 5.36 -0.36 -3.94
CA VAL A 76 6.78 0.00 -3.82
C VAL A 76 6.97 1.28 -2.99
N ALA A 77 6.09 2.28 -3.16
CA ALA A 77 6.09 3.50 -2.35
C ALA A 77 5.84 3.19 -0.87
N ALA A 78 4.88 2.33 -0.55
CA ALA A 78 4.56 1.94 0.83
C ALA A 78 5.78 1.34 1.55
N ILE A 79 6.49 0.40 0.93
CA ILE A 79 7.73 -0.17 1.46
C ILE A 79 8.78 0.93 1.64
N THR A 80 9.04 1.69 0.58
CA THR A 80 10.12 2.67 0.53
C THR A 80 9.94 3.73 1.60
N HIS A 81 8.74 4.31 1.71
CA HIS A 81 8.45 5.37 2.65
C HIS A 81 8.40 4.90 4.10
N ALA A 82 7.79 3.74 4.37
CA ALA A 82 7.73 3.21 5.73
C ALA A 82 9.13 2.96 6.30
N VAL A 83 10.00 2.33 5.52
CA VAL A 83 11.39 2.08 5.93
C VAL A 83 12.17 3.38 6.05
N ARG A 84 12.14 4.26 5.04
CA ARG A 84 12.90 5.52 5.09
C ARG A 84 12.50 6.37 6.28
N LEU A 85 11.20 6.47 6.57
CA LEU A 85 10.71 7.21 7.71
C LEU A 85 11.18 6.61 9.05
N ALA A 86 11.24 5.28 9.14
CA ALA A 86 11.68 4.57 10.33
C ALA A 86 13.19 4.70 10.62
N VAL A 87 14.04 4.64 9.58
CA VAL A 87 15.51 4.57 9.77
C VAL A 87 16.27 5.84 9.37
N ALA A 88 15.59 6.89 8.88
CA ALA A 88 16.26 8.14 8.54
C ALA A 88 17.02 8.74 9.73
N SER A 89 18.25 9.20 9.48
CA SER A 89 19.09 9.81 10.51
C SER A 89 18.61 11.19 10.94
N ASP A 90 19.23 11.74 11.99
CA ASP A 90 18.92 13.07 12.54
C ASP A 90 19.01 14.19 11.48
N GLY A 91 19.91 14.05 10.49
CA GLY A 91 20.07 14.99 9.38
C GLY A 91 19.13 14.77 8.19
N GLN A 92 18.33 13.69 8.20
CA GLN A 92 17.53 13.25 7.05
C GLN A 92 16.04 13.24 7.31
N TRP A 93 15.60 12.87 8.52
CA TRP A 93 14.19 12.55 8.79
C TRP A 93 13.23 13.69 8.43
N ALA A 94 13.63 14.95 8.66
CA ALA A 94 12.79 16.11 8.36
C ALA A 94 12.54 16.25 6.85
N LYS A 95 13.56 15.95 6.02
CA LYS A 95 13.46 16.02 4.56
C LYS A 95 12.66 14.84 3.99
N VAL A 96 12.87 13.65 4.55
CA VAL A 96 12.06 12.45 4.27
C VAL A 96 10.59 12.76 4.56
N ALA A 97 10.25 13.20 5.77
CA ALA A 97 8.88 13.53 6.15
C ALA A 97 8.28 14.65 5.27
N ALA A 98 9.08 15.65 4.87
CA ALA A 98 8.63 16.72 3.99
C ALA A 98 8.17 16.23 2.61
N ARG A 99 8.86 15.24 2.03
CA ARG A 99 8.64 14.79 0.65
C ARG A 99 7.81 13.51 0.55
N GLU A 100 7.92 12.62 1.52
CA GLU A 100 7.38 11.25 1.47
C GLU A 100 6.10 11.06 2.28
N VAL A 101 5.75 12.01 3.15
CA VAL A 101 4.57 11.90 4.02
C VAL A 101 3.53 12.94 3.62
N VAL A 102 2.27 12.50 3.57
CA VAL A 102 1.11 13.39 3.34
C VAL A 102 1.07 14.47 4.43
N PRO A 103 0.99 15.77 4.08
CA PRO A 103 0.86 16.84 5.06
C PRO A 103 -0.40 16.69 5.92
N GLY A 104 -0.31 17.04 7.21
CA GLY A 104 -1.45 17.05 8.11
C GLY A 104 -1.06 16.77 9.57
N THR A 105 -2.04 16.83 10.46
CA THR A 105 -1.85 16.70 11.93
C THR A 105 -1.07 15.45 12.32
N ALA A 106 -1.34 14.31 11.70
CA ALA A 106 -0.62 13.06 11.98
C ALA A 106 0.89 13.17 11.71
N LYS A 107 1.29 13.89 10.65
CA LYS A 107 2.70 14.15 10.35
C LYS A 107 3.33 15.11 11.35
N ASP A 108 2.60 16.14 11.75
CA ASP A 108 3.10 17.14 12.71
C ASP A 108 3.34 16.50 14.07
N GLU A 109 2.41 15.68 14.55
CA GLU A 109 2.57 14.93 15.80
C GLU A 109 3.68 13.88 15.71
N TRP A 110 3.78 13.16 14.59
CA TRP A 110 4.90 12.25 14.36
C TRP A 110 6.24 12.98 14.44
N ALA A 111 6.35 14.20 13.88
CA ALA A 111 7.59 14.98 13.93
C ALA A 111 7.95 15.40 15.37
N VAL A 112 6.96 15.78 16.18
CA VAL A 112 7.15 16.09 17.63
C VAL A 112 7.61 14.87 18.43
N ASN A 113 7.16 13.67 18.07
CA ASN A 113 7.66 12.44 18.70
C ASN A 113 9.04 12.06 18.17
N ARG A 114 9.27 12.19 16.85
CA ARG A 114 10.51 11.80 16.18
C ARG A 114 11.72 12.59 16.67
N VAL A 115 11.56 13.86 17.06
CA VAL A 115 12.66 14.69 17.60
C VAL A 115 13.24 14.17 18.91
N GLN A 116 12.50 13.33 19.64
CA GLN A 116 12.94 12.71 20.89
C GLN A 116 13.83 11.47 20.65
N LEU A 117 13.93 11.02 19.40
CA LEU A 117 14.73 9.88 18.99
C LEU A 117 15.99 10.37 18.25
N SER A 118 17.16 9.83 18.59
CA SER A 118 18.40 10.11 17.87
C SER A 118 18.86 8.87 17.11
N ILE A 119 19.04 9.01 15.79
CA ILE A 119 19.61 8.02 14.90
C ILE A 119 20.81 8.68 14.22
N THR A 120 22.01 8.31 14.67
CA THR A 120 23.28 8.93 14.26
C THR A 120 24.00 8.17 13.16
N GLY A 121 23.55 6.97 12.81
CA GLY A 121 24.16 6.15 11.77
C GLY A 121 23.25 5.03 11.26
N PRO A 122 23.73 4.27 10.26
CA PRO A 122 22.99 3.16 9.66
C PRO A 122 22.62 2.08 10.67
N ALA A 123 21.57 1.33 10.38
CA ALA A 123 21.30 0.08 11.07
C ALA A 123 22.52 -0.85 10.95
N THR A 124 22.89 -1.47 12.07
CA THR A 124 23.87 -2.54 12.07
C THR A 124 23.35 -3.70 11.21
N PRO A 125 24.16 -4.28 10.31
CA PRO A 125 23.69 -5.29 9.36
C PRO A 125 22.96 -6.46 10.02
N ASP A 126 23.44 -6.89 11.19
CA ASP A 126 22.86 -7.99 11.97
C ASP A 126 21.44 -7.71 12.51
N TYR A 127 21.03 -6.45 12.56
CA TYR A 127 19.74 -6.01 13.10
C TYR A 127 18.88 -5.27 12.07
N ALA A 128 19.35 -5.12 10.83
CA ALA A 128 18.60 -4.47 9.78
C ALA A 128 17.37 -5.32 9.42
N PRO A 129 16.15 -4.76 9.47
CA PRO A 129 14.95 -5.49 9.06
C PRO A 129 15.02 -5.87 7.58
N ARG A 130 14.56 -7.07 7.25
CA ARG A 130 14.48 -7.55 5.87
C ARG A 130 13.04 -7.48 5.38
N VAL A 131 12.80 -6.68 4.34
CA VAL A 131 11.50 -6.67 3.65
C VAL A 131 11.31 -7.99 2.91
N LEU A 132 10.16 -8.62 3.13
CA LEU A 132 9.77 -9.89 2.51
C LEU A 132 8.83 -9.66 1.31
N GLY A 133 8.13 -8.54 1.30
CA GLY A 133 7.16 -8.23 0.28
C GLY A 133 6.03 -7.36 0.80
N TYR A 134 4.96 -7.29 0.01
CA TYR A 134 3.78 -6.53 0.35
C TYR A 134 2.51 -7.18 -0.17
N ARG A 135 1.37 -6.79 0.38
CA ARG A 135 0.05 -7.12 -0.14
C ARG A 135 -0.80 -5.85 -0.17
N ILE A 136 -1.35 -5.54 -1.33
CA ILE A 136 -2.32 -4.44 -1.46
C ILE A 136 -3.68 -4.98 -1.02
N THR A 137 -4.22 -4.42 0.06
CA THR A 137 -5.53 -4.80 0.63
C THR A 137 -6.66 -3.92 0.12
N GLY A 138 -6.33 -2.79 -0.49
CA GLY A 138 -7.28 -1.85 -1.08
C GLY A 138 -6.58 -0.87 -2.02
N TYR A 139 -7.25 -0.53 -3.12
CA TYR A 139 -6.71 0.40 -4.12
C TYR A 139 -7.80 1.24 -4.76
N THR A 140 -7.52 2.54 -4.87
CA THR A 140 -8.13 3.49 -5.79
C THR A 140 -7.01 4.31 -6.41
N ASP A 141 -7.32 5.08 -7.46
CA ASP A 141 -6.35 6.00 -8.05
C ASP A 141 -5.95 7.14 -7.10
N GLN A 142 -6.48 7.26 -5.88
CA GLN A 142 -6.06 8.32 -4.93
C GLN A 142 -5.52 7.75 -3.63
N ARG A 143 -5.71 6.46 -3.36
CA ARG A 143 -5.36 5.85 -2.08
C ARG A 143 -5.14 4.34 -2.22
N SER A 144 -4.15 3.82 -1.51
CA SER A 144 -3.95 2.38 -1.35
C SER A 144 -3.63 2.00 0.09
N THR A 145 -4.22 0.90 0.56
CA THR A 145 -3.83 0.26 1.82
C THR A 145 -2.92 -0.93 1.50
N VAL A 146 -1.77 -0.97 2.15
CA VAL A 146 -0.70 -1.91 1.84
C VAL A 146 -0.17 -2.52 3.14
N ASP A 147 -0.24 -3.83 3.22
CA ASP A 147 0.44 -4.62 4.24
C ASP A 147 1.89 -4.82 3.81
N VAL A 148 2.86 -4.36 4.59
CA VAL A 148 4.29 -4.56 4.33
C VAL A 148 4.82 -5.62 5.29
N HIS A 149 5.39 -6.70 4.74
CA HIS A 149 5.88 -7.83 5.51
C HIS A 149 7.39 -7.73 5.72
N THR A 150 7.81 -7.90 6.97
CA THR A 150 9.20 -7.74 7.39
C THR A 150 9.62 -8.91 8.27
N GLU A 151 10.87 -9.35 8.12
CA GLU A 151 11.57 -10.28 9.01
C GLU A 151 12.66 -9.53 9.80
N TYR A 152 12.77 -9.84 11.09
CA TYR A 152 13.80 -9.30 11.98
C TYR A 152 14.92 -10.32 12.22
N SER A 153 15.99 -9.88 12.88
CA SER A 153 17.20 -10.67 13.13
C SER A 153 16.96 -11.94 13.95
N ASP A 154 15.93 -11.97 14.79
CA ASP A 154 15.48 -13.12 15.57
C ASP A 154 14.55 -14.07 14.78
N SER A 155 14.43 -13.87 13.46
CA SER A 155 13.52 -14.58 12.56
C SER A 155 12.03 -14.34 12.79
N SER A 156 11.67 -13.47 13.74
CA SER A 156 10.29 -13.02 13.92
C SER A 156 9.83 -12.23 12.70
N LYS A 157 8.52 -12.31 12.40
CA LYS A 157 7.92 -11.63 11.25
C LYS A 157 6.82 -10.71 11.73
N ALA A 158 6.68 -9.59 11.05
CA ALA A 158 5.61 -8.65 11.29
C ALA A 158 4.97 -8.19 9.99
N VAL A 159 3.73 -7.75 10.09
CA VAL A 159 3.04 -6.96 9.09
C VAL A 159 2.95 -5.52 9.60
N ASN A 160 3.33 -4.57 8.75
CA ASN A 160 3.09 -3.15 8.95
C ASN A 160 1.90 -2.74 8.08
N HIS A 161 0.83 -2.27 8.69
CA HIS A 161 -0.35 -1.79 8.00
C HIS A 161 -0.14 -0.33 7.60
N THR A 162 0.10 -0.12 6.31
CA THR A 162 0.41 1.21 5.76
C THR A 162 -0.71 1.70 4.86
N THR A 163 -0.80 3.02 4.72
CA THR A 163 -1.64 3.66 3.71
C THR A 163 -0.77 4.61 2.92
N VAL A 164 -0.88 4.60 1.60
CA VAL A 164 -0.33 5.63 0.72
C VAL A 164 -1.44 6.38 0.00
N GLU A 165 -1.23 7.65 -0.28
CA GLU A 165 -2.14 8.49 -1.03
C GLU A 165 -1.45 9.20 -2.17
N TRP A 166 -2.18 9.40 -3.26
CA TRP A 166 -1.70 10.16 -4.39
C TRP A 166 -1.77 11.65 -4.04
N PHE A 167 -0.61 12.26 -3.79
CA PHE A 167 -0.50 13.64 -3.36
C PHE A 167 0.69 14.34 -4.02
N GLY A 168 0.40 15.39 -4.79
CA GLY A 168 1.42 16.17 -5.48
C GLY A 168 2.21 15.34 -6.48
N ASP A 169 1.47 14.62 -7.35
CA ASP A 169 1.99 13.75 -8.42
C ASP A 169 2.91 12.61 -7.95
N ASP A 170 2.68 12.13 -6.72
CA ASP A 170 3.41 11.01 -6.16
C ASP A 170 2.57 10.21 -5.15
N TRP A 171 2.93 8.94 -4.93
CA TRP A 171 2.41 8.18 -3.79
C TRP A 171 3.16 8.60 -2.54
N ARG A 172 2.46 9.06 -1.50
CA ARG A 172 3.05 9.44 -0.21
C ARG A 172 2.44 8.66 0.93
N LEU A 173 3.23 8.35 1.95
CA LEU A 173 2.77 7.67 3.16
C LEU A 173 1.78 8.57 3.92
N ARG A 174 0.59 8.03 4.18
CA ARG A 174 -0.35 8.59 5.14
C ARG A 174 -0.13 7.94 6.49
N LEU A 175 0.29 8.74 7.46
CA LEU A 175 0.38 8.29 8.84
C LEU A 175 -1.02 8.08 9.44
N PRO A 176 -1.19 7.11 10.35
CA PRO A 176 -2.45 6.92 11.04
C PRO A 176 -2.88 8.19 11.75
N ASP A 177 -4.19 8.44 11.78
CA ASP A 177 -4.73 9.55 12.56
C ASP A 177 -4.37 9.36 14.05
N PRO A 178 -4.05 10.44 14.79
CA PRO A 178 -3.67 10.36 16.21
C PRO A 178 -4.66 9.64 17.12
N GLY A 179 -5.96 9.68 16.77
CA GLY A 179 -7.03 8.99 17.49
C GLY A 179 -7.31 7.57 17.01
N ALA A 180 -6.55 7.04 16.04
CA ALA A 180 -6.76 5.70 15.52
C ALA A 180 -6.38 4.65 16.57
N THR A 181 -7.25 3.66 16.75
CA THR A 181 -7.03 2.53 17.68
C THR A 181 -6.49 1.29 16.98
N ALA A 182 -6.47 1.28 15.65
CA ALA A 182 -5.91 0.19 14.86
C ALA A 182 -4.41 0.06 15.13
N ARG A 183 -3.93 -1.18 15.24
CA ARG A 183 -2.51 -1.45 15.44
C ARG A 183 -1.78 -1.23 14.11
N PRO A 184 -0.73 -0.39 14.05
CA PRO A 184 0.01 -0.16 12.82
C PRO A 184 0.96 -1.32 12.49
N ILE A 185 1.29 -2.16 13.48
CA ILE A 185 2.18 -3.31 13.32
C ILE A 185 1.65 -4.50 14.14
N GLU A 186 1.70 -5.69 13.54
CA GLU A 186 1.28 -6.94 14.17
C GLU A 186 2.31 -8.05 13.89
N SER A 187 2.53 -8.93 14.86
CA SER A 187 3.35 -10.13 14.67
C SER A 187 2.57 -11.15 13.84
N ILE A 188 3.27 -11.85 12.94
CA ILE A 188 2.70 -12.91 12.11
C ILE A 188 3.62 -14.12 12.10
N ASP A 189 3.03 -15.31 11.99
CA ASP A 189 3.79 -16.56 11.84
C ASP A 189 4.08 -16.86 10.36
N VAL A 190 3.13 -16.49 9.47
CA VAL A 190 3.16 -16.82 8.05
C VAL A 190 2.75 -15.60 7.22
N ILE A 191 3.44 -15.37 6.10
CA ILE A 191 3.04 -14.35 5.13
C ILE A 191 1.77 -14.84 4.41
N PRO A 192 0.69 -14.06 4.37
CA PRO A 192 -0.54 -14.46 3.70
C PRO A 192 -0.35 -14.78 2.22
N ASP A 193 -1.14 -15.73 1.71
CA ASP A 193 -1.22 -16.01 0.28
C ASP A 193 -1.59 -14.75 -0.52
N GLY A 194 -1.07 -14.67 -1.75
CA GLY A 194 -1.30 -13.53 -2.64
C GLY A 194 -0.45 -12.29 -2.33
N ALA A 195 0.45 -12.35 -1.33
CA ALA A 195 1.48 -11.33 -1.16
C ALA A 195 2.45 -11.31 -2.35
N VAL A 196 2.78 -10.12 -2.82
CA VAL A 196 3.84 -9.89 -3.80
C VAL A 196 5.17 -10.07 -3.09
N LYS A 197 5.89 -11.14 -3.44
CA LYS A 197 7.25 -11.38 -2.95
C LYS A 197 8.20 -10.30 -3.48
N LEU A 198 8.87 -9.59 -2.59
CA LEU A 198 9.85 -8.56 -2.94
C LEU A 198 10.94 -8.55 -1.86
N GLU A 199 11.94 -9.41 -2.03
CA GLU A 199 13.00 -9.62 -1.04
C GLU A 199 14.38 -9.37 -1.63
N ALA A 200 15.25 -8.73 -0.84
CA ALA A 200 16.65 -8.61 -1.20
C ALA A 200 17.33 -9.99 -1.21
N PRO A 201 18.26 -10.24 -2.15
CA PRO A 201 19.13 -11.40 -2.08
C PRO A 201 19.84 -11.48 -0.74
N LYS A 202 20.09 -12.71 -0.27
CA LYS A 202 20.91 -12.96 0.92
C LYS A 202 22.40 -12.88 0.58
#